data_AF-A0A8B6EBK8-F1
#
_entry.id   AF-A0A8B6EBK8-F1
#
_cell.length_a   1.000
_cell.length_b   1.000
_cell.length_c   1.000
_cell.angle_alpha   90.00
_cell.angle_beta   90.00
_cell.angle_gamma   90.00
#
_symmetry.space_group_name_H-M   'P 1'
#
loop_
_entity.id
_entity.type
_entity.pdbx_description
1 polymer ?
#
loop_
_entity_poly.entity_id
_entity_poly.type
_entity_poly.pdbx_seq_one_letter_code
_entity_poly.pdbx_strand_id
1 'polypeptide(L)'
;MDIKSINAKFESVKASYNIEYEAKVEQLQVVLSVLKGRNVLALLPTGFGKTLCVAIPTMLSEDKDCITIVISPLTSLIDDQICRLNKLNVRCAKITGIGEMEKQTITDSLGKTAYVDGIVDGNQVLVKMYHKSTHQDSKDRIINEFKTESSRIRCIIATVALGMGLDISDIDLVVHSGCPKTVLSY
;
A
#
# COMPACT_ATOMS: atom_id res chain seq x y z
N MET A 1 -22.42 7.21 -0.28
CA MET A 1 -21.44 8.17 0.30
C MET A 1 -21.25 9.34 -0.67
N ASP A 2 -21.28 10.58 -0.17
CA ASP A 2 -21.09 11.83 -0.91
C ASP A 2 -19.95 12.70 -0.32
N ILE A 3 -19.64 13.84 -0.92
CA ILE A 3 -18.52 14.72 -0.50
C ILE A 3 -18.75 15.23 0.93
N LYS A 4 -19.97 15.64 1.28
CA LYS A 4 -20.29 16.15 2.62
C LYS A 4 -20.05 15.10 3.69
N SER A 5 -20.49 13.86 3.44
CA SER A 5 -20.31 12.74 4.34
C SER A 5 -18.83 12.40 4.54
N ILE A 6 -18.02 12.41 3.47
CA ILE A 6 -16.57 12.17 3.58
C ILE A 6 -15.88 13.29 4.34
N ASN A 7 -16.24 14.55 4.06
CA ASN A 7 -15.67 15.67 4.78
C ASN A 7 -15.97 15.57 6.28
N ALA A 8 -17.22 15.28 6.64
CA ALA A 8 -17.60 15.07 8.04
C ALA A 8 -16.80 13.93 8.71
N LYS A 9 -16.63 12.80 8.00
CA LYS A 9 -15.78 11.69 8.50
C LYS A 9 -14.32 12.13 8.66
N PHE A 10 -13.76 12.85 7.69
CA PHE A 10 -12.39 13.36 7.77
C PHE A 10 -12.19 14.34 8.93
N GLU A 11 -13.11 15.28 9.10
CA GLU A 11 -13.14 16.21 10.23
C GLU A 11 -13.20 15.49 11.58
N SER A 12 -13.88 14.35 11.66
CA SER A 12 -13.95 13.56 12.90
C SER A 12 -12.64 12.85 13.28
N VAL A 13 -11.76 12.58 12.30
CA VAL A 13 -10.50 11.84 12.54
C VAL A 13 -9.25 12.72 12.49
N LYS A 14 -9.32 13.94 11.92
CA LYS A 14 -8.15 14.79 11.66
C LYS A 14 -7.30 15.07 12.91
N ALA A 15 -7.95 15.24 14.07
CA ALA A 15 -7.28 15.46 15.35
C ALA A 15 -6.41 14.27 15.79
N SER A 16 -6.88 13.03 15.58
CA SER A 16 -6.11 11.81 15.89
C SER A 16 -4.85 11.68 15.05
N TYR A 17 -4.87 12.27 13.84
CA TYR A 17 -3.75 12.28 12.90
C TYR A 17 -2.94 13.59 12.95
N ASN A 18 -3.09 14.44 13.97
CA ASN A 18 -2.34 15.70 14.08
C ASN A 18 -2.47 16.58 12.81
N ILE A 19 -3.64 16.57 12.18
CA ILE A 19 -3.94 17.35 10.98
C ILE A 19 -4.74 18.60 11.38
N GLU A 20 -4.14 19.77 11.18
CA GLU A 20 -4.80 21.09 11.32
C GLU A 20 -5.35 21.62 9.98
N TYR A 21 -5.16 20.86 8.90
CA TYR A 21 -5.50 21.26 7.55
C TYR A 21 -6.93 20.85 7.16
N GLU A 22 -7.67 21.77 6.53
CA GLU A 22 -8.96 21.49 5.91
C GLU A 22 -8.80 20.97 4.49
N ALA A 23 -9.41 19.81 4.21
CA ALA A 23 -9.34 19.20 2.90
C ALA A 23 -10.06 20.03 1.84
N LYS A 24 -9.39 20.30 0.72
CA LYS A 24 -10.00 20.97 -0.43
C LYS A 24 -11.03 20.07 -1.10
N VAL A 25 -12.03 20.68 -1.74
CA VAL A 25 -13.11 19.95 -2.43
C VAL A 25 -12.56 19.00 -3.49
N GLU A 26 -11.53 19.41 -4.24
CA GLU A 26 -10.89 18.58 -5.27
C GLU A 26 -10.19 17.36 -4.67
N GLN A 27 -9.60 17.48 -3.47
CA GLN A 27 -9.01 16.34 -2.76
C GLN A 27 -10.10 15.36 -2.32
N LEU A 28 -11.20 15.87 -1.77
CA LEU A 28 -12.35 15.06 -1.34
C LEU A 28 -13.03 14.35 -2.53
N GLN A 29 -13.04 14.96 -3.72
CA GLN A 29 -13.53 14.33 -4.95
C GLN A 29 -12.67 13.13 -5.38
N VAL A 30 -11.35 13.26 -5.27
CA VAL A 30 -10.40 12.17 -5.52
C VAL A 30 -10.65 11.04 -4.52
N VAL A 31 -10.67 11.36 -3.22
CA VAL A 31 -10.91 10.39 -2.14
C VAL A 31 -12.24 9.68 -2.32
N LEU A 32 -13.32 10.41 -2.61
CA LEU A 32 -14.65 9.84 -2.86
C LEU A 32 -14.65 8.84 -4.02
N SER A 33 -13.87 9.11 -5.06
CA SER A 33 -13.79 8.24 -6.22
C SER A 33 -12.99 6.98 -5.90
N VAL A 34 -11.88 7.10 -5.18
CA VAL A 34 -11.08 5.97 -4.68
C VAL A 34 -11.88 5.09 -3.73
N LEU A 35 -12.57 5.66 -2.74
CA LEU A 35 -13.41 4.92 -1.79
C LEU A 35 -14.62 4.22 -2.45
N LYS A 36 -14.99 4.61 -3.67
CA LYS A 36 -16.00 3.92 -4.48
C LYS A 36 -15.42 2.83 -5.37
N GLY A 37 -14.13 2.48 -5.20
CA GLY A 37 -13.45 1.48 -6.02
C GLY A 37 -13.23 1.92 -7.47
N ARG A 38 -13.20 3.23 -7.75
CA ARG A 38 -12.99 3.75 -9.11
C ARG A 38 -11.54 4.12 -9.34
N ASN A 39 -11.07 3.89 -10.57
CA ASN A 39 -9.78 4.38 -11.04
C ASN A 39 -9.81 5.91 -11.18
N VAL A 40 -8.78 6.58 -10.68
CA VAL A 40 -8.70 8.06 -10.65
C VAL A 40 -7.36 8.55 -11.18
N LEU A 41 -7.39 9.43 -12.18
CA LEU A 41 -6.25 10.25 -12.57
C LEU A 41 -6.40 11.65 -11.96
N ALA A 42 -5.64 11.93 -10.90
CA ALA A 42 -5.69 13.21 -10.20
C ALA A 42 -4.57 14.17 -10.68
N LEU A 43 -4.93 15.14 -11.52
CA LEU A 43 -4.01 16.20 -11.98
C LEU A 43 -4.03 17.39 -11.02
N LEU A 44 -3.27 17.29 -9.93
CA LEU A 44 -3.19 18.33 -8.91
C LEU A 44 -1.82 19.05 -8.96
N PRO A 45 -1.73 20.37 -8.74
CA PRO A 45 -0.46 21.10 -8.69
C PRO A 45 0.52 20.57 -7.63
N THR A 46 1.81 20.87 -7.78
CA THR A 46 2.80 20.64 -6.71
C THR A 46 2.42 21.46 -5.48
N GLY A 47 2.62 20.90 -4.29
CA GLY A 47 2.18 21.55 -3.04
C GLY A 47 0.67 21.48 -2.76
N PHE A 48 -0.14 20.96 -3.68
CA PHE A 48 -1.61 20.86 -3.48
C PHE A 48 -2.02 19.80 -2.45
N GLY A 49 -1.09 19.03 -1.88
CA GLY A 49 -1.40 18.01 -0.88
C GLY A 49 -1.77 16.64 -1.46
N LYS A 50 -1.22 16.26 -2.62
CA LYS A 50 -1.45 14.94 -3.25
C LYS A 50 -1.25 13.76 -2.30
N THR A 51 -0.25 13.82 -1.43
CA THR A 51 0.02 12.79 -0.41
C THR A 51 -1.17 12.56 0.52
N LEU A 52 -1.90 13.63 0.86
CA LEU A 52 -3.07 13.54 1.72
C LEU A 52 -4.22 12.79 1.02
N CYS A 53 -4.43 13.03 -0.28
CA CYS A 53 -5.44 12.29 -1.07
C CYS A 53 -5.21 10.78 -1.05
N VAL A 54 -3.96 10.35 -0.92
CA VAL A 54 -3.58 8.93 -0.87
C VAL A 54 -3.70 8.38 0.56
N ALA A 55 -3.50 9.20 1.59
CA ALA A 55 -3.58 8.77 2.98
C ALA A 55 -5.02 8.73 3.52
N ILE A 56 -5.86 9.68 3.13
CA ILE A 56 -7.25 9.81 3.62
C ILE A 56 -8.05 8.50 3.48
N PRO A 57 -8.04 7.78 2.35
CA PRO A 57 -8.80 6.54 2.21
C PRO A 57 -8.54 5.54 3.34
N THR A 58 -7.28 5.37 3.75
CA THR A 58 -6.92 4.50 4.88
C THR A 58 -7.35 5.08 6.23
N MET A 59 -7.27 6.41 6.42
CA MET A 59 -7.74 7.06 7.65
C MET A 59 -9.26 6.95 7.84
N LEU A 60 -10.02 6.92 6.74
CA LEU A 60 -11.48 6.87 6.76
C LEU A 60 -12.05 5.45 6.71
N SER A 61 -11.20 4.45 6.49
CA SER A 61 -11.62 3.07 6.40
C SER A 61 -12.11 2.57 7.75
N GLU A 62 -13.31 1.98 7.77
CA GLU A 62 -13.81 1.23 8.93
C GLU A 62 -13.14 -0.15 9.03
N ASP A 63 -12.60 -0.64 7.91
CA ASP A 63 -11.78 -1.84 7.86
C ASP A 63 -10.37 -1.52 8.40
N LYS A 64 -10.04 -2.13 9.53
CA LYS A 64 -8.73 -2.03 10.21
C LYS A 64 -7.59 -2.64 9.40
N ASP A 65 -7.94 -3.42 8.39
CA ASP A 65 -7.01 -4.08 7.47
C ASP A 65 -6.85 -3.31 6.16
N CYS A 66 -7.43 -2.12 6.03
CA CYS A 66 -7.21 -1.30 4.86
C CYS A 66 -5.76 -0.79 4.80
N ILE A 67 -5.05 -1.14 3.73
CA ILE A 67 -3.73 -0.59 3.41
C ILE A 67 -3.82 0.15 2.08
N THR A 68 -3.25 1.35 2.03
CA THR A 68 -2.98 2.04 0.78
C THR A 68 -1.53 1.80 0.37
N ILE A 69 -1.34 1.37 -0.87
CA ILE A 69 -0.01 1.16 -1.46
C ILE A 69 0.31 2.37 -2.33
N VAL A 70 1.46 2.98 -2.05
CA VAL A 70 1.95 4.16 -2.77
C VAL A 70 3.23 3.78 -3.50
N ILE A 71 3.22 3.95 -4.82
CA ILE A 71 4.40 3.68 -5.63
C ILE A 71 5.01 5.01 -6.05
N SER A 72 6.30 5.14 -5.78
CA SER A 72 7.09 6.33 -6.12
C SER A 72 8.42 5.90 -6.75
N PRO A 73 8.85 6.56 -7.83
CA PRO A 73 10.07 6.18 -8.55
C PRO A 73 11.37 6.58 -7.83
N LEU A 74 11.30 7.51 -6.87
CA LEU A 74 12.47 8.08 -6.21
C LEU A 74 12.46 7.76 -4.71
N THR A 75 13.51 7.09 -4.22
CA THR A 75 13.70 6.78 -2.80
C THR A 75 13.67 8.05 -1.94
N SER A 76 14.31 9.14 -2.38
CA SER A 76 14.28 10.42 -1.68
C SER A 76 12.86 10.98 -1.52
N LEU A 77 12.00 10.81 -2.52
CA LEU A 77 10.60 11.21 -2.45
C LEU A 77 9.80 10.32 -1.48
N ILE A 78 10.13 9.03 -1.42
CA ILE A 78 9.51 8.10 -0.46
C ILE A 78 9.88 8.51 0.98
N ASP A 79 11.15 8.81 1.23
CA ASP A 79 11.62 9.24 2.55
C ASP A 79 10.94 10.53 3.02
N ASP A 80 10.82 11.52 2.13
CA ASP A 80 10.09 12.75 2.40
C ASP A 80 8.62 12.50 2.73
N GLN A 81 7.96 11.59 2.01
CA GLN A 81 6.56 11.23 2.25
C GLN A 81 6.38 10.52 3.58
N ILE A 82 7.24 9.57 3.93
CA ILE A 82 7.20 8.87 5.22
C ILE A 82 7.41 9.82 6.38
N CYS A 83 8.41 10.70 6.28
CA CYS A 83 8.66 11.72 7.30
C CYS A 83 7.41 12.59 7.55
N ARG A 84 6.70 12.98 6.48
CA ARG A 84 5.45 13.75 6.59
C ARG A 84 4.32 12.93 7.18
N LEU A 85 4.13 11.69 6.75
CA LEU A 85 3.05 10.81 7.24
C LEU A 85 3.25 10.44 8.71
N ASN A 86 4.48 10.17 9.14
CA ASN A 86 4.79 9.89 10.55
C ASN A 86 4.48 11.09 11.46
N LYS A 87 4.74 12.33 11.00
CA LYS A 87 4.35 13.55 11.72
C LYS A 87 2.84 13.72 11.87
N LEU A 88 2.07 13.07 10.99
CA LEU A 88 0.62 13.01 11.01
C LEU A 88 0.09 11.74 11.73
N ASN A 89 0.91 11.03 12.52
CA ASN A 89 0.54 9.76 13.16
C ASN A 89 0.01 8.69 12.19
N VAL A 90 0.32 8.79 10.90
CA VAL A 90 -0.07 7.78 9.90
C VAL A 90 0.99 6.69 9.91
N ARG A 91 0.58 5.47 10.28
CA ARG A 91 1.44 4.29 10.18
C ARG A 91 1.77 4.04 8.72
N CYS A 92 3.05 4.11 8.37
CA CYS A 92 3.54 3.87 7.02
C CYS A 92 4.92 3.22 7.05
N ALA A 93 5.23 2.46 6.01
CA ALA A 93 6.54 1.86 5.81
C ALA A 93 6.98 2.06 4.36
N LYS A 94 8.30 2.17 4.14
CA LYS A 94 8.89 2.08 2.80
C LYS A 94 9.38 0.68 2.55
N ILE A 95 9.40 0.33 1.28
CA ILE A 95 9.98 -0.90 0.77
C ILE A 95 10.90 -0.47 -0.37
N THR A 96 12.21 -0.41 -0.11
CA THR A 96 13.19 0.19 -1.02
C THR A 96 14.43 -0.69 -1.12
N GLY A 97 14.54 -1.56 -2.12
CA GLY A 97 15.49 -2.67 -2.00
C GLY A 97 15.03 -3.63 -0.89
N ILE A 98 15.53 -4.86 -0.89
CA ILE A 98 15.04 -5.89 0.03
C ILE A 98 16.25 -6.48 0.76
N GLY A 99 16.80 -5.69 1.68
CA GLY A 99 17.71 -6.14 2.72
C GLY A 99 16.98 -6.42 4.05
N GLU A 100 17.61 -7.18 4.94
CA GLU A 100 17.04 -7.56 6.25
C GLU A 100 16.61 -6.36 7.12
N MET A 101 17.31 -5.23 7.00
CA MET A 101 16.99 -4.00 7.75
C MET A 101 15.66 -3.38 7.31
N GLU A 102 15.33 -3.45 6.01
CA GLU A 102 14.05 -2.93 5.49
C GLU A 102 12.89 -3.82 5.94
N LYS A 103 13.08 -5.13 5.98
CA LYS A 103 12.07 -6.09 6.47
C LYS A 103 11.68 -5.84 7.93
N GLN A 104 12.68 -5.59 8.79
CA GLN A 104 12.45 -5.26 10.19
C GLN A 104 11.66 -3.95 10.32
N THR A 105 12.03 -2.93 9.54
CA THR A 105 11.35 -1.62 9.52
C THR A 105 9.87 -1.74 9.15
N ILE A 106 9.54 -2.58 8.15
CA ILE A 106 8.14 -2.78 7.75
C ILE A 106 7.34 -3.46 8.87
N THR A 107 7.93 -4.45 9.52
CA THR A 107 7.29 -5.15 10.66
C THR A 107 7.03 -4.20 11.82
N ASP A 108 7.99 -3.35 12.15
CA ASP A 108 7.89 -2.40 13.27
C ASP A 108 6.86 -1.30 12.99
N SER A 109 6.79 -0.80 11.75
CA SER A 109 5.89 0.30 11.37
C SER A 109 4.45 -0.13 11.09
N LEU A 110 4.25 -1.26 10.40
CA LEU A 110 2.90 -1.73 10.03
C LEU A 110 2.32 -2.74 11.03
N GLY A 111 3.17 -3.34 11.85
CA GLY A 111 2.83 -4.40 12.78
C GLY A 111 2.84 -5.80 12.12
N LYS A 112 2.99 -6.83 12.95
CA LYS A 112 3.03 -8.25 12.53
C LYS A 112 1.75 -8.74 11.85
N THR A 113 0.66 -7.98 11.94
CA THR A 113 -0.63 -8.26 11.26
C THR A 113 -0.72 -7.64 9.86
N ALA A 114 0.26 -6.82 9.46
CA ALA A 114 0.28 -6.21 8.15
C ALA A 114 1.40 -6.80 7.28
N TYR A 115 2.53 -7.16 7.89
CA TYR A 115 3.71 -7.71 7.24
C TYR A 115 4.44 -8.73 8.11
N VAL A 116 4.83 -9.87 7.54
CA VAL A 116 5.78 -10.82 8.14
C VAL A 116 6.71 -11.37 7.06
N ASP A 117 7.99 -11.50 7.39
CA ASP A 117 8.97 -12.21 6.57
C ASP A 117 8.94 -13.71 6.85
N GLY A 118 8.74 -14.53 5.82
CA GLY A 118 8.75 -16.00 5.92
C GLY A 118 7.37 -16.67 6.11
N ILE A 119 7.38 -17.90 6.65
CA ILE A 119 6.19 -18.75 6.82
C ILE A 119 5.47 -18.33 8.11
N VAL A 120 4.26 -17.81 7.95
CA VAL A 120 3.30 -17.67 9.06
C VAL A 120 2.15 -18.61 8.77
N ASP A 121 1.90 -19.53 9.70
CA ASP A 121 0.65 -20.28 9.73
C ASP A 121 -0.47 -19.34 10.20
N GLY A 122 -1.27 -18.85 9.25
CA GLY A 122 -2.49 -18.11 9.55
C GLY A 122 -2.76 -16.91 8.65
N ASN A 123 -4.07 -16.69 8.43
CA ASN A 123 -4.75 -15.62 7.70
C ASN A 123 -4.49 -14.19 8.24
N GLN A 124 -3.24 -13.81 8.54
CA GLN A 124 -2.98 -12.61 9.35
C GLN A 124 -2.22 -11.48 8.68
N VAL A 125 -1.84 -11.54 7.40
CA VAL A 125 -1.03 -10.47 6.78
C VAL A 125 -1.58 -9.98 5.44
N LEU A 126 -1.39 -8.68 5.20
CA LEU A 126 -1.91 -7.96 4.04
C LEU A 126 -0.88 -7.85 2.90
N VAL A 127 0.42 -7.90 3.24
CA VAL A 127 1.53 -7.86 2.29
C VAL A 127 2.42 -9.08 2.49
N LYS A 128 2.72 -9.81 1.42
CA LYS A 128 3.68 -10.94 1.44
C LYS A 128 4.82 -10.75 0.45
N MET A 129 6.01 -11.23 0.84
CA MET A 129 7.20 -11.23 0.00
C MET A 129 7.25 -12.51 -0.85
N TYR A 130 7.58 -12.37 -2.14
CA TYR A 130 7.72 -13.48 -3.06
C TYR A 130 9.01 -13.34 -3.87
N HIS A 131 10.10 -13.96 -3.41
CA HIS A 131 11.40 -13.86 -4.09
C HIS A 131 11.99 -15.25 -4.35
N LYS A 132 13.07 -15.30 -5.14
CA LYS A 132 13.71 -16.56 -5.54
C LYS A 132 14.09 -17.45 -4.36
N SER A 133 14.64 -16.84 -3.29
CA SER A 133 15.04 -17.52 -2.05
C SER A 133 13.89 -17.85 -1.09
N THR A 134 12.63 -17.51 -1.39
CA THR A 134 11.47 -18.01 -0.64
C THR A 134 11.39 -19.54 -0.82
N HIS A 135 11.16 -20.29 0.27
CA HIS A 135 11.02 -21.76 0.20
C HIS A 135 9.86 -22.16 -0.72
N GLN A 136 10.02 -23.26 -1.46
CA GLN A 136 9.06 -23.67 -2.49
C GLN A 136 7.67 -23.94 -1.90
N ASP A 137 7.59 -24.63 -0.76
CA ASP A 137 6.33 -24.88 -0.04
C ASP A 137 5.63 -23.58 0.38
N SER A 138 6.40 -22.53 0.66
CA SER A 138 5.86 -21.21 0.97
C SER A 138 5.30 -20.51 -0.26
N LYS A 139 5.92 -20.66 -1.42
CA LYS A 139 5.46 -20.01 -2.67
C LYS A 139 4.07 -20.48 -3.05
N ASP A 140 3.85 -21.80 -3.04
CA ASP A 140 2.56 -22.39 -3.41
C ASP A 140 1.47 -21.98 -2.42
N ARG A 141 1.79 -21.93 -1.12
CA ARG A 141 0.88 -21.42 -0.09
C ARG A 141 0.53 -19.95 -0.30
N ILE A 142 1.52 -19.08 -0.55
CA ILE A 142 1.30 -17.64 -0.78
C ILE A 142 0.39 -17.42 -1.99
N ILE A 143 0.64 -18.13 -3.09
CA ILE A 143 -0.16 -18.01 -4.31
C ILE A 143 -1.60 -18.50 -4.07
N ASN A 144 -1.77 -19.68 -3.47
CA ASN A 144 -3.09 -20.25 -3.20
C ASN A 144 -3.89 -19.37 -2.22
N GLU A 145 -3.23 -18.83 -1.21
CA GLU A 145 -3.84 -17.90 -0.27
C GLU A 145 -4.23 -16.60 -0.97
N PHE A 146 -3.37 -16.00 -1.81
CA PHE A 146 -3.69 -14.75 -2.52
C PHE A 146 -4.87 -14.88 -3.49
N LYS A 147 -5.04 -16.05 -4.12
CA LYS A 147 -6.17 -16.36 -5.01
C LYS A 147 -7.51 -16.56 -4.29
N THR A 148 -7.49 -16.79 -2.99
CA THR A 148 -8.72 -17.11 -2.24
C THR A 148 -9.52 -15.83 -1.98
N GLU A 149 -10.83 -15.81 -2.22
CA GLU A 149 -11.66 -14.61 -1.98
C GLU A 149 -11.64 -14.13 -0.52
N SER A 150 -11.54 -15.06 0.43
CA SER A 150 -11.40 -14.76 1.86
C SER A 150 -9.97 -14.36 2.27
N SER A 151 -9.05 -14.21 1.31
CA SER A 151 -7.68 -13.83 1.57
C SER A 151 -7.61 -12.42 2.15
N ARG A 152 -6.73 -12.27 3.14
CA ARG A 152 -6.31 -10.95 3.62
C ARG A 152 -5.12 -10.42 2.84
N ILE A 153 -4.43 -11.23 2.04
CA ILE A 153 -3.29 -10.73 1.25
C ILE A 153 -3.82 -9.82 0.14
N ARG A 154 -3.36 -8.57 0.10
CA ARG A 154 -3.72 -7.56 -0.91
C ARG A 154 -2.56 -7.18 -1.82
N CYS A 155 -1.33 -7.49 -1.43
CA CYS A 155 -0.15 -7.23 -2.23
C CYS A 155 0.92 -8.30 -2.06
N ILE A 156 1.45 -8.73 -3.20
CA ILE A 156 2.65 -9.55 -3.26
C ILE A 156 3.77 -8.69 -3.82
N ILE A 157 4.91 -8.66 -3.12
CA ILE A 157 6.11 -7.96 -3.57
C ILE A 157 7.10 -8.98 -4.09
N ALA A 158 7.37 -8.92 -5.40
CA ALA A 158 8.28 -9.84 -6.07
C ALA A 158 9.51 -9.15 -6.63
N THR A 159 10.68 -9.80 -6.53
CA THR A 159 11.93 -9.30 -7.14
C THR A 159 12.03 -9.59 -8.63
N VAL A 160 11.38 -10.67 -9.11
CA VAL A 160 11.22 -11.02 -10.52
C VAL A 160 9.90 -11.81 -10.65
N ALA A 161 8.96 -11.33 -11.45
CA ALA A 161 7.68 -12.01 -11.68
C ALA A 161 7.75 -13.04 -12.83
N LEU A 162 8.39 -12.66 -13.95
CA LEU A 162 8.62 -13.54 -15.10
C LEU A 162 9.80 -14.49 -14.85
N GLY A 163 9.52 -15.80 -14.80
CA GLY A 163 10.53 -16.86 -14.58
C GLY A 163 10.34 -17.68 -13.31
N MET A 164 9.43 -17.27 -12.42
CA MET A 164 9.04 -18.06 -11.23
C MET A 164 7.73 -18.83 -11.39
N GLY A 165 7.06 -18.70 -12.55
CA GLY A 165 5.79 -19.37 -12.82
C GLY A 165 4.60 -18.80 -12.03
N LEU A 166 4.64 -17.51 -11.67
CA LEU A 166 3.51 -16.82 -11.06
C LEU A 166 2.36 -16.72 -12.07
N ASP A 167 1.44 -17.66 -12.00
CA ASP A 167 0.18 -17.65 -12.75
C ASP A 167 -0.95 -17.36 -11.77
N ILE A 168 -1.33 -16.09 -11.67
CA ILE A 168 -2.38 -15.59 -10.79
C ILE A 168 -3.43 -14.91 -11.66
N SER A 169 -4.65 -15.44 -11.66
CA SER A 169 -5.81 -14.78 -12.26
C SER A 169 -6.22 -13.57 -11.42
N ASP A 170 -6.91 -12.61 -12.04
CA ASP A 170 -7.56 -11.50 -11.32
C ASP A 170 -6.60 -10.53 -10.59
N ILE A 171 -5.42 -10.28 -11.19
CA ILE A 171 -4.55 -9.17 -10.77
C ILE A 171 -5.07 -7.85 -11.35
N ASP A 172 -5.54 -6.95 -10.49
CA ASP A 172 -6.01 -5.60 -10.89
C ASP A 172 -4.87 -4.66 -11.32
N LEU A 173 -3.68 -4.81 -10.74
CA LEU A 173 -2.57 -3.89 -10.93
C LEU A 173 -1.21 -4.60 -10.77
N VAL A 174 -0.37 -4.50 -11.80
CA VAL A 174 1.05 -4.87 -11.76
C VAL A 174 1.90 -3.61 -11.72
N VAL A 175 2.90 -3.58 -10.84
CA VAL A 175 3.75 -2.40 -10.66
C VAL A 175 5.21 -2.76 -10.67
N HIS A 176 5.96 -2.14 -11.59
CA HIS A 176 7.41 -2.26 -11.65
C HIS A 176 8.07 -1.18 -10.78
N SER A 177 8.74 -1.61 -9.71
CA SER A 177 9.61 -0.73 -8.92
C SER A 177 10.98 -0.61 -9.58
N GLY A 178 11.14 0.40 -10.43
CA GLY A 178 12.37 0.66 -11.21
C GLY A 178 12.30 0.14 -12.65
N CYS A 179 13.28 0.52 -13.46
CA CYS A 179 13.33 0.09 -14.85
C CYS A 179 13.80 -1.38 -14.94
N PRO A 180 13.05 -2.28 -15.60
CA PRO A 180 13.52 -3.63 -15.89
C PRO A 180 14.85 -3.56 -16.66
N LYS A 181 15.78 -4.48 -16.37
CA LYS A 181 17.08 -4.50 -17.04
C LYS A 181 16.98 -4.99 -18.48
N THR A 182 15.95 -5.76 -18.79
CA THR A 182 15.68 -6.32 -20.13
C THR A 182 14.18 -6.38 -20.38
N VAL A 183 13.78 -6.43 -21.66
CA VAL A 183 12.37 -6.65 -22.07
C VAL A 183 11.81 -7.96 -21.49
N LEU A 184 12.65 -8.98 -21.32
CA LEU A 184 12.24 -10.26 -20.73
C LEU A 184 11.93 -10.18 -19.23
N SER A 185 12.39 -9.13 -18.56
CA SER A 185 12.14 -8.85 -17.13
C SER A 185 10.99 -7.86 -16.89
N TYR A 186 10.43 -7.31 -17.97
CA TYR A 186 9.19 -6.53 -17.98
C TYR A 186 8.02 -7.50 -18.12
#